data_AF-A0A939GZG5-F1
#
_entry.id   AF-A0A939GZG5-F1
#
_cell.length_a   1.000
_cell.length_b   1.000
_cell.length_c   1.000
_cell.angle_alpha   90.00
_cell.angle_beta   90.00
_cell.angle_gamma   90.00
#
_symmetry.space_group_name_H-M   'P 1'
#
loop_
_entity.id
_entity.type
_entity.pdbx_description
1 polymer ?
#
loop_
_entity_poly.entity_id
_entity_poly.type
_entity_poly.pdbx_seq_one_letter_code
_entity_poly.pdbx_strand_id
1 'polypeptide(L)'
;MSIATTDLGTLLIILIMALVTLATRWGGVFIMAFVPISRRVQQFIRAMSGSVLIALLAPLAAQGDGGAKLALLVTAGVALVLKKPLPAISAGIVAAALFRQLAPLLGGA
;
A
#
# COMPACT_ATOMS: atom_id res chain seq x y z
N MET A 1 11.43 13.46 20.16
CA MET A 1 12.25 14.12 19.12
C MET A 1 11.32 14.56 17.99
N SER A 2 10.61 15.67 18.19
CA SER A 2 9.68 16.23 17.19
C SER A 2 10.48 17.05 16.19
N ILE A 3 10.69 16.51 14.99
CA ILE A 3 11.06 17.35 13.85
C ILE A 3 9.88 18.29 13.68
N ALA A 4 10.08 19.58 13.96
CA ALA A 4 9.05 20.58 13.72
C ALA A 4 8.68 20.49 12.24
N THR A 5 7.45 20.06 11.96
CA THR A 5 6.80 20.12 10.65
C THR A 5 6.53 21.58 10.29
N THR A 6 7.59 22.39 10.29
CA THR A 6 7.64 23.70 9.64
C THR A 6 7.62 23.43 8.14
N ASP A 7 7.03 24.30 7.32
CA ASP A 7 6.88 24.07 5.88
C ASP A 7 8.19 23.63 5.21
N LEU A 8 9.32 24.23 5.63
CA LEU A 8 10.67 23.86 5.20
C LEU A 8 11.11 22.46 5.64
N GLY A 9 10.75 22.03 6.85
CA GLY A 9 11.05 20.68 7.35
C GLY A 9 10.32 19.59 6.59
N THR A 10 9.05 19.82 6.24
CA THR A 10 8.26 18.90 5.39
C THR A 10 8.86 18.80 3.99
N LEU A 11 9.24 19.93 3.39
CA LEU A 11 9.84 19.97 2.05
C LEU A 11 11.19 19.23 2.03
N LEU A 12 12.01 19.40 3.08
CA LEU A 12 13.27 18.68 3.24
C LEU A 12 13.06 17.17 3.39
N ILE A 13 12.05 16.74 4.15
CA ILE A 13 11.71 15.30 4.29
C ILE A 13 11.29 14.71 2.94
N ILE A 14 10.43 15.40 2.18
CA ILE A 14 10.01 14.96 0.85
C ILE A 14 11.21 14.83 -0.07
N LEU A 15 12.12 15.81 -0.05
CA LEU A 15 13.36 15.79 -0.84
C LEU A 15 14.23 14.57 -0.48
N ILE A 16 14.41 14.31 0.82
CA ILE A 16 15.18 13.16 1.30
C ILE A 16 14.51 11.84 0.87
N MET A 17 13.19 11.70 1.04
CA MET A 17 12.46 10.51 0.61
C MET A 17 12.57 10.30 -0.91
N ALA A 18 12.48 11.37 -1.70
CA ALA A 18 12.65 11.31 -3.14
C ALA A 18 14.06 10.84 -3.53
N LEU A 19 15.10 11.41 -2.89
CA LEU A 19 16.50 11.01 -3.12
C LEU A 19 16.75 9.55 -2.75
N VAL A 20 16.28 9.11 -1.58
CA VAL A 20 16.40 7.71 -1.14
C VAL A 20 15.67 6.76 -2.09
N THR A 21 14.48 7.14 -2.56
CA THR A 21 13.72 6.35 -3.54
C THR A 21 14.46 6.23 -4.87
N LEU A 22 15.02 7.33 -5.36
CA LEU A 22 15.76 7.33 -6.62
C LEU A 22 17.05 6.50 -6.50
N ALA A 23 17.78 6.67 -5.39
CA ALA A 23 18.99 5.92 -5.10
C ALA A 23 18.73 4.42 -4.97
N THR A 24 17.68 4.01 -4.28
CA THR A 24 17.29 2.59 -4.15
C THR A 24 16.83 2.00 -5.49
N ARG A 25 16.11 2.76 -6.31
CA ARG A 25 15.66 2.31 -7.62
C ARG A 25 16.81 2.17 -8.62
N TRP A 26 17.69 3.17 -8.72
CA TRP A 26 18.86 3.14 -9.60
C TRP A 26 19.91 2.15 -9.11
N GLY A 27 20.17 2.10 -7.81
CA GLY A 27 21.08 1.15 -7.19
C GLY A 27 20.65 -0.30 -7.42
N GLY A 28 19.35 -0.59 -7.31
CA GLY A 28 18.82 -1.92 -7.62
C GLY A 28 19.05 -2.34 -9.07
N VAL A 29 18.79 -1.45 -10.04
CA VAL A 29 19.03 -1.72 -11.47
C VAL A 29 20.51 -1.92 -11.76
N PHE A 30 21.37 -1.10 -11.17
CA PHE A 30 22.82 -1.22 -11.31
C PHE A 30 23.32 -2.56 -10.75
N ILE A 31 22.91 -2.95 -9.54
CA ILE A 31 23.30 -4.22 -8.92
C ILE A 31 22.81 -5.43 -9.73
N MET A 32 21.59 -5.37 -10.28
CA MET A 32 21.03 -6.45 -11.11
C MET A 32 21.79 -6.66 -12.42
N ALA A 33 22.58 -5.68 -12.89
CA ALA A 33 23.48 -5.86 -14.02
C ALA A 33 24.72 -6.70 -13.67
N PHE A 34 25.14 -6.71 -12.40
CA PHE A 34 26.32 -7.45 -11.94
C PHE A 34 26.00 -8.80 -11.29
N VAL A 35 24.78 -8.99 -10.77
CA VAL A 35 24.39 -10.21 -10.05
C VAL A 35 23.45 -11.08 -10.90
N PRO A 36 23.90 -12.25 -11.40
CA PRO A 36 23.04 -13.15 -12.15
C PRO A 36 21.95 -13.76 -11.25
N ILE A 37 20.68 -13.67 -11.69
CA ILE A 37 19.53 -14.19 -10.95
C ILE A 37 19.46 -15.71 -11.11
N SER A 38 19.68 -16.46 -10.03
CA SER A 38 19.48 -17.91 -10.01
C SER A 38 17.98 -18.29 -9.93
N ARG A 39 17.62 -19.51 -10.35
CA ARG A 39 16.22 -19.99 -10.31
C ARG A 39 15.58 -19.89 -8.92
N ARG A 40 16.37 -20.10 -7.85
CA ARG A 40 15.91 -19.97 -6.46
C ARG A 40 15.54 -18.53 -6.10
N VAL A 41 16.37 -17.57 -6.48
CA VAL A 41 16.09 -16.14 -6.27
C VAL A 41 14.87 -15.69 -7.10
N GLN A 42 14.73 -16.20 -8.33
CA GLN A 42 13.57 -15.88 -9.15
C GLN A 42 12.25 -16.40 -8.55
N GLN A 43 12.27 -17.61 -7.99
CA GLN A 43 11.12 -18.16 -7.26
C GLN A 43 10.79 -17.34 -6.00
N PHE A 44 11.81 -16.92 -5.25
CA PHE A 44 11.64 -16.03 -4.11
C PHE A 44 11.00 -14.68 -4.50
N ILE A 45 11.52 -14.01 -5.53
CA ILE A 45 10.98 -12.73 -6.01
C ILE A 45 9.52 -12.89 -6.46
N ARG A 46 9.18 -13.99 -7.15
CA ARG A 46 7.79 -14.27 -7.55
C ARG A 46 6.87 -14.49 -6.34
N ALA A 47 7.38 -15.08 -5.26
CA ALA A 47 6.62 -15.28 -4.01
C ALA A 47 6.50 -14.00 -3.16
N MET A 48 7.46 -13.08 -3.27
CA MET A 48 7.51 -11.84 -2.48
C MET A 48 6.28 -10.96 -2.65
N SER A 49 5.80 -10.75 -3.88
CA SER A 49 4.67 -9.84 -4.12
C SER A 49 3.40 -10.29 -3.41
N GLY A 50 3.12 -11.60 -3.38
CA GLY A 50 1.97 -12.14 -2.64
C GLY A 50 2.16 -12.09 -1.13
N SER A 51 3.35 -12.46 -0.65
CA SER A 51 3.65 -12.49 0.79
C SER A 51 3.59 -11.11 1.43
N VAL A 52 4.19 -10.09 0.81
CA VAL A 52 4.20 -8.72 1.33
C VAL A 52 2.78 -8.14 1.36
N LEU A 53 1.97 -8.39 0.32
CA LEU A 53 0.56 -7.97 0.30
C LEU A 53 -0.21 -8.59 1.46
N ILE A 54 -0.09 -9.90 1.68
CA ILE A 54 -0.81 -10.58 2.78
C ILE A 54 -0.31 -10.08 4.15
N ALA A 55 1.00 -9.91 4.31
CA ALA A 55 1.61 -9.42 5.54
C ALA A 55 1.16 -8.00 5.92
N LEU A 56 0.85 -7.16 4.94
CA LEU A 56 0.30 -5.82 5.17
C LEU A 56 -1.23 -5.85 5.32
N LEU A 57 -1.93 -6.58 4.46
CA LEU A 57 -3.40 -6.60 4.44
C LEU A 57 -4.01 -7.32 5.65
N ALA A 58 -3.40 -8.40 6.13
CA ALA A 58 -3.91 -9.17 7.27
C ALA A 58 -4.02 -8.34 8.57
N PRO A 59 -2.96 -7.63 9.04
CA PRO A 59 -3.09 -6.77 10.22
C PRO A 59 -4.02 -5.58 9.98
N LEU A 60 -4.06 -5.02 8.77
CA LEU A 60 -5.01 -3.96 8.41
C LEU A 60 -6.47 -4.43 8.50
N ALA A 61 -6.75 -5.68 8.12
CA ALA A 61 -8.07 -6.28 8.26
C ALA A 61 -8.41 -6.60 9.73
N ALA A 62 -7.41 -7.02 10.52
CA ALA A 62 -7.61 -7.38 11.92
C ALA A 62 -7.82 -6.13 12.81
N GLN A 63 -7.03 -5.08 12.61
CA GLN A 63 -7.05 -3.85 13.41
C GLN A 63 -7.95 -2.75 12.82
N GLY A 64 -8.37 -2.88 11.56
CA GLY A 64 -9.18 -1.87 10.89
C GLY A 64 -10.61 -1.78 11.41
N ASP A 65 -11.15 -0.55 11.42
CA ASP A 65 -12.54 -0.24 11.71
C ASP A 65 -13.51 -1.04 10.82
N GLY A 66 -14.80 -1.11 11.19
CA GLY A 66 -15.83 -1.77 10.36
C GLY A 66 -15.83 -1.29 8.90
N GLY A 67 -15.53 0.00 8.68
CA GLY A 67 -15.37 0.58 7.35
C GLY A 67 -14.13 0.11 6.58
N ALA A 68 -13.03 -0.15 7.28
CA ALA A 68 -11.82 -0.69 6.65
C ALA A 68 -12.03 -2.15 6.20
N LYS A 69 -12.75 -2.95 7.00
CA LYS A 69 -13.12 -4.33 6.64
C LYS A 69 -14.04 -4.38 5.41
N LEU A 70 -15.06 -3.53 5.37
CA LEU A 70 -15.96 -3.43 4.21
C LEU A 70 -15.24 -2.92 2.96
N ALA A 71 -14.37 -1.92 3.09
CA ALA A 71 -13.55 -1.44 1.98
C ALA A 71 -12.63 -2.52 1.42
N LEU A 72 -12.00 -3.32 2.27
CA LEU A 72 -11.18 -4.46 1.86
C LEU A 72 -12.01 -5.54 1.14
N LEU A 73 -13.21 -5.85 1.64
CA LEU A 73 -14.12 -6.80 0.99
C LEU A 73 -14.56 -6.32 -0.41
N VAL A 74 -14.93 -5.04 -0.53
CA VAL A 74 -15.31 -4.44 -1.82
C VAL A 74 -14.11 -4.43 -2.77
N THR A 75 -12.93 -4.00 -2.29
CA THR A 75 -11.70 -4.01 -3.09
C THR A 75 -11.38 -5.42 -3.59
N ALA A 76 -11.46 -6.43 -2.71
CA ALA A 76 -11.18 -7.81 -3.05
C ALA A 76 -12.19 -8.36 -4.08
N GLY A 77 -13.49 -8.10 -3.87
CA GLY A 77 -14.54 -8.53 -4.81
C GLY A 77 -14.37 -7.90 -6.19
N VAL A 78 -14.13 -6.58 -6.25
CA VAL A 78 -13.93 -5.86 -7.50
C VAL A 78 -12.62 -6.26 -8.18
N ALA A 79 -11.55 -6.52 -7.42
CA ALA A 79 -10.29 -7.03 -7.96
C ALA A 79 -10.43 -8.41 -8.60
N LEU A 80 -11.23 -9.30 -7.98
CA LEU A 80 -11.52 -10.64 -8.50
C LEU A 80 -12.34 -10.59 -9.80
N VAL A 81 -13.33 -9.71 -9.87
CA VAL A 81 -14.21 -9.57 -11.05
C VAL A 81 -13.51 -8.88 -12.21
N LEU A 82 -12.89 -7.71 -11.98
CA LEU A 82 -12.29 -6.92 -13.05
C LEU A 82 -10.87 -7.33 -13.43
N LYS A 83 -10.17 -8.14 -12.61
CA LYS A 83 -8.75 -8.53 -12.81
C LYS A 83 -7.81 -7.34 -13.09
N LYS A 84 -8.23 -6.13 -12.75
CA LYS A 84 -7.50 -4.88 -12.90
C LYS A 84 -7.42 -4.21 -11.52
N PRO A 85 -6.22 -4.03 -10.94
CA PRO A 85 -6.09 -3.56 -9.57
C PRO A 85 -6.50 -2.08 -9.42
N LEU A 86 -6.29 -1.26 -10.45
CA LEU A 86 -6.63 0.17 -10.43
C LEU A 86 -8.13 0.43 -10.16
N PRO A 87 -9.09 -0.12 -10.93
CA PRO A 87 -10.52 0.10 -10.66
C PRO A 87 -10.97 -0.53 -9.34
N ALA A 88 -10.33 -1.61 -8.91
CA ALA A 88 -10.64 -2.26 -7.64
C ALA A 88 -10.28 -1.40 -6.43
N ILE A 89 -9.09 -0.80 -6.45
CA ILE A 89 -8.64 0.09 -5.37
C ILE A 89 -9.54 1.33 -5.30
N SER A 90 -9.91 1.93 -6.44
CA SER A 90 -10.83 3.08 -6.44
C SER A 90 -12.21 2.73 -5.87
N ALA A 91 -12.77 1.56 -6.22
CA ALA A 91 -14.06 1.12 -5.68
C ALA A 91 -14.00 0.89 -4.16
N GLY A 92 -12.90 0.31 -3.68
CA GLY A 92 -12.62 0.15 -2.26
C GLY A 92 -12.55 1.47 -1.48
N ILE A 93 -11.83 2.46 -2.04
CA ILE A 93 -11.71 3.80 -1.43
C ILE A 93 -13.09 4.48 -1.36
N VAL A 94 -13.89 4.40 -2.42
CA VAL A 94 -15.25 4.94 -2.43
C VAL A 94 -16.13 4.26 -1.38
N ALA A 95 -16.05 2.93 -1.25
CA ALA A 95 -16.76 2.19 -0.22
C ALA A 95 -16.33 2.60 1.20
N ALA A 96 -15.02 2.79 1.44
CA ALA A 96 -14.49 3.27 2.72
C ALA A 96 -15.02 4.67 3.06
N ALA A 97 -15.01 5.57 2.08
CA ALA A 97 -15.46 6.95 2.22
C ALA A 97 -16.96 7.02 2.51
N LEU A 98 -17.78 6.29 1.74
CA LEU A 98 -19.22 6.20 1.97
C LEU A 98 -19.55 5.60 3.33
N PHE A 99 -18.85 4.54 3.75
CA PHE A 99 -19.07 3.96 5.07
C PHE A 99 -18.70 4.94 6.18
N ARG A 100 -17.58 5.66 6.06
CA ARG A 100 -17.19 6.68 7.06
C ARG A 100 -18.13 7.90 7.07
N GLN A 101 -18.78 8.22 5.95
CA GLN A 101 -19.75 9.32 5.85
C GLN A 101 -21.17 8.93 6.31
N LEU A 102 -21.55 7.66 6.16
CA LEU A 102 -22.84 7.10 6.60
C LEU A 102 -22.81 6.58 8.05
N ALA A 103 -21.65 6.14 8.56
CA ALA A 103 -21.48 5.71 9.96
C ALA A 103 -21.98 6.74 10.99
N PRO A 104 -21.68 8.05 10.87
CA PRO A 104 -22.21 9.05 11.82
C PRO A 104 -23.73 9.31 11.68
N LEU A 105 -24.37 8.89 10.58
CA LEU A 105 -25.81 9.10 10.34
C LEU A 105 -26.69 7.92 10.80
N LEU A 106 -26.12 6.74 11.07
CA LEU A 106 -26.86 5.50 11.37
C LEU A 106 -26.85 5.08 12.86
N GLY A 107 -26.10 5.74 13.74
CA GLY A 107 -26.16 5.47 15.19
C GLY A 107 -24.83 5.75 15.88
N GLY A 108 -24.88 6.55 16.94
CA GLY A 108 -23.72 7.11 17.64
C GLY A 108 -22.98 6.15 18.57
N ALA A 109 -21.91 6.73 19.13
CA ALA A 109 -20.88 6.20 20.04
C ALA A 109 -19.68 5.51 19.35
#